data_AF-A0A3A4WP06-F1
#
_entry.id   AF-A0A3A4WP06-F1
#
_cell.length_a   1.000
_cell.length_b   1.000
_cell.length_c   1.000
_cell.angle_alpha   90.00
_cell.angle_beta   90.00
_cell.angle_gamma   90.00
#
_symmetry.space_group_name_H-M   'P 1'
#
loop_
_entity.id
_entity.type
_entity.pdbx_description
1 polymer ?
#
loop_
_entity_poly.entity_id
_entity_poly.type
_entity_poly.pdbx_seq_one_letter_code
_entity_poly.pdbx_strand_id
1 'polypeptide(L)'
;MKIRIDLHTLGRALERGTHKEEIIDVLLTGVDARAKGHRKSRAKVFDYGQKRLGTFYEQKKVEVIYTIENDTIITVTVYVFYGSWEGRK
;
A
#
# COMPACT_ATOMS: atom_id res chain seq x y z
N MET A 1 -5.39 -17.23 -7.13
CA MET A 1 -4.71 -16.01 -6.67
C MET A 1 -4.14 -16.22 -5.26
N LYS A 2 -2.82 -16.44 -5.16
CA LYS A 2 -2.10 -16.51 -3.87
C LYS A 2 -1.36 -15.19 -3.64
N ILE A 3 -1.25 -14.73 -2.40
CA ILE A 3 -0.50 -13.51 -2.05
C ILE A 3 0.68 -13.91 -1.17
N ARG A 4 1.90 -13.63 -1.63
CA ARG A 4 3.14 -13.81 -0.90
C ARG A 4 3.70 -12.45 -0.53
N ILE A 5 3.67 -12.14 0.77
CA ILE A 5 4.24 -10.93 1.32
C ILE A 5 5.59 -11.27 1.92
N ASP A 6 6.64 -10.66 1.40
CA ASP A 6 7.99 -10.90 1.89
C ASP A 6 8.21 -10.28 3.29
N LEU A 7 9.01 -10.92 4.14
CA LEU A 7 9.35 -10.42 5.47
C LEU A 7 10.00 -9.03 5.40
N HIS A 8 10.82 -8.77 4.39
CA HIS A 8 11.37 -7.45 4.14
C HIS A 8 10.27 -6.42 3.91
N THR A 9 9.24 -6.77 3.13
CA THR A 9 8.11 -5.88 2.87
C THR A 9 7.32 -5.60 4.14
N LEU A 10 7.12 -6.60 5.00
CA LEU A 10 6.45 -6.43 6.30
C LEU A 10 7.25 -5.52 7.24
N GLY A 11 8.58 -5.65 7.27
CA GLY A 11 9.43 -4.74 8.04
C GLY A 11 9.25 -3.29 7.60
N ARG A 12 9.31 -3.04 6.28
CA ARG A 12 9.08 -1.70 5.71
C ARG A 12 7.66 -1.19 5.94
N ALA A 13 6.67 -2.08 5.93
CA ALA A 13 5.27 -1.74 6.20
C ALA A 13 5.13 -1.13 7.60
N LEU A 14 5.65 -1.81 8.62
CA LEU A 14 5.58 -1.38 10.01
C LEU A 14 6.28 -0.04 10.23
N GLU A 15 7.50 0.13 9.70
CA GLU A 15 8.23 1.41 9.76
C GLU A 15 7.44 2.57 9.12
N ARG A 16 6.69 2.26 8.06
CA ARG A 16 5.92 3.24 7.28
C ARG A 16 4.51 3.46 7.82
N GLY A 17 4.07 2.70 8.83
CA GLY A 17 2.74 2.81 9.46
C GLY A 17 1.61 2.13 8.69
N THR A 18 1.93 1.00 8.05
CA THR A 18 0.94 0.07 7.49
C THR A 18 1.21 -1.36 7.95
N HIS A 19 0.28 -2.27 7.69
CA HIS A 19 0.33 -3.64 8.16
C HIS A 19 -0.14 -4.61 7.09
N LYS A 20 0.01 -5.91 7.36
CA LYS A 20 -0.27 -6.99 6.42
C LYS A 20 -1.69 -6.93 5.86
N GLU A 21 -2.68 -6.63 6.71
CA GLU A 21 -4.10 -6.62 6.32
C GLU A 21 -4.39 -5.48 5.35
N GLU A 22 -3.88 -4.27 5.60
CA GLU A 22 -3.95 -3.15 4.65
C GLU A 22 -3.27 -3.46 3.32
N ILE A 23 -2.13 -4.16 3.33
CA ILE A 23 -1.46 -4.57 2.09
C ILE A 23 -2.35 -5.52 1.28
N ILE A 24 -2.96 -6.51 1.94
CA ILE A 24 -3.87 -7.46 1.28
C ILE A 24 -5.09 -6.71 0.74
N ASP A 25 -5.68 -5.83 1.54
CA ASP A 25 -6.84 -5.03 1.16
C ASP A 25 -6.55 -4.12 -0.05
N VAL A 26 -5.37 -3.47 -0.10
CA VAL A 26 -4.91 -2.71 -1.27
C VAL A 26 -4.77 -3.61 -2.50
N LEU A 27 -4.20 -4.81 -2.35
CA LEU A 27 -4.02 -5.74 -3.47
C LEU A 27 -5.36 -6.26 -4.01
N LEU A 28 -6.38 -6.42 -3.16
CA LEU A 28 -7.69 -6.95 -3.54
C LEU A 28 -8.64 -5.86 -4.06
N THR A 29 -8.73 -4.74 -3.35
CA THR A 29 -9.77 -3.70 -3.56
C THR A 29 -9.20 -2.35 -3.99
N GLY A 30 -7.87 -2.18 -3.94
CA GLY A 30 -7.22 -0.94 -4.35
C GLY A 30 -7.32 -0.68 -5.85
N VAL A 31 -7.14 0.57 -6.23
CA VAL A 31 -7.12 1.00 -7.63
C VAL A 31 -5.75 0.73 -8.24
N ASP A 32 -5.73 0.23 -9.48
CA ASP A 32 -4.48 0.05 -10.21
C ASP A 32 -3.80 1.41 -10.44
N ALA A 33 -2.53 1.47 -10.08
CA ALA A 33 -1.68 2.64 -10.16
C ALA A 33 -0.54 2.40 -11.16
N ARG A 34 0.05 3.48 -11.65
CA ARG A 34 1.13 3.40 -12.63
C ARG A 34 2.45 3.08 -11.92
N ALA A 35 2.90 1.84 -12.00
CA ALA A 35 4.25 1.46 -11.62
C ALA A 35 5.23 1.65 -12.80
N LYS A 36 6.53 1.81 -12.50
CA LYS A 36 7.59 1.88 -13.52
C LYS A 36 7.96 0.48 -14.01
N GLY A 37 8.08 0.32 -15.34
CA GLY A 37 8.56 -0.90 -15.99
C GLY A 37 7.54 -2.04 -15.97
N HIS A 38 8.00 -3.27 -15.69
CA HIS A 38 7.18 -4.49 -15.70
C HIS A 38 6.44 -4.76 -14.37
N ARG A 39 6.54 -3.85 -13.39
CA ARG A 39 5.91 -4.00 -12.09
C ARG A 39 4.48 -3.47 -12.15
N LYS A 40 3.61 -4.00 -11.30
CA LYS A 40 2.26 -3.48 -11.08
C LYS A 40 2.23 -2.75 -9.75
N SER A 41 1.35 -1.75 -9.63
CA SER A 41 1.04 -1.18 -8.33
C SER A 41 -0.45 -1.02 -8.14
N ARG A 42 -0.88 -1.15 -6.89
CA ARG A 42 -2.23 -0.80 -6.46
C ARG A 42 -2.13 0.16 -5.30
N ALA A 43 -3.05 1.11 -5.26
CA ALA A 43 -3.14 2.07 -4.18
C ALA A 43 -4.55 2.11 -3.60
N LYS A 44 -4.65 2.31 -2.29
CA LYS A 44 -5.91 2.60 -1.62
C LYS A 44 -5.71 3.68 -0.57
N VAL A 45 -6.69 4.55 -0.47
CA VAL A 45 -6.75 5.58 0.58
C VAL A 45 -7.56 5.01 1.74
N PHE A 46 -7.05 5.21 2.94
CA PHE A 46 -7.65 4.80 4.20
C PHE A 46 -7.84 6.04 5.07
N ASP A 47 -8.94 6.09 5.81
CA ASP A 47 -9.07 7.01 6.93
C ASP A 47 -8.05 6.64 8.00
N TYR A 48 -7.23 7.62 8.39
CA TYR A 48 -6.17 7.43 9.38
C TYR A 48 -6.50 8.12 10.70
N GLY A 49 -6.99 9.37 10.64
CA GLY A 49 -7.49 10.13 11.79
C GLY A 49 -6.52 10.23 12.98
N GLN A 50 -5.21 10.17 12.73
CA GLN A 50 -4.19 10.01 13.77
C GLN A 50 -3.00 10.95 13.56
N LYS A 51 -2.22 11.17 14.62
CA LYS A 51 -0.97 11.94 14.57
C LYS A 51 0.21 11.04 14.20
N ARG A 52 1.08 11.51 13.31
CA ARG A 52 2.37 10.90 12.99
C ARG A 52 3.46 11.97 13.05
N LEU A 53 4.49 11.73 13.86
CA LEU A 53 5.61 12.67 14.08
C LEU A 53 5.15 14.09 14.48
N GLY A 54 4.05 14.19 15.24
CA GLY A 54 3.49 15.47 15.69
C GLY A 54 2.47 16.12 14.76
N THR A 55 2.34 15.65 13.51
CA THR A 55 1.37 16.17 12.53
C THR A 55 0.14 15.26 12.47
N PHE A 56 -1.06 15.85 12.51
CA PHE A 56 -2.32 15.13 12.31
C PHE A 56 -2.57 14.89 10.82
N TYR A 57 -2.98 13.68 10.46
CA TYR A 57 -3.36 13.33 9.10
C TYR A 57 -4.74 12.67 9.11
N GLU A 58 -5.65 13.21 8.30
CA GLU A 58 -7.00 12.68 8.13
C GLU A 58 -6.95 11.34 7.40
N GLN A 59 -6.15 11.25 6.35
CA GLN A 59 -6.05 10.07 5.51
C GLN A 59 -4.61 9.60 5.35
N LYS A 60 -4.49 8.34 4.96
CA LYS A 60 -3.24 7.77 4.44
C LYS A 60 -3.50 7.02 3.15
N LYS A 61 -2.58 7.10 2.21
CA LYS A 61 -2.59 6.29 0.99
C LYS A 61 -1.53 5.21 1.11
N VAL A 62 -1.95 3.95 1.03
CA VAL A 62 -1.03 2.81 0.96
C VAL A 62 -0.93 2.39 -0.51
N GLU A 63 0.29 2.31 -1.01
CA GLU A 63 0.61 1.91 -2.38
C GLU A 63 1.53 0.70 -2.36
N VAL A 64 1.03 -0.42 -2.87
CA VAL A 64 1.76 -1.69 -2.91
C VAL A 64 2.26 -1.92 -4.32
N ILE A 65 3.57 -2.10 -4.46
CA ILE A 65 4.20 -2.52 -5.72
C ILE A 65 4.41 -4.02 -5.67
N TYR A 66 3.96 -4.72 -6.69
CA TYR A 66 3.99 -6.17 -6.76
C TYR A 66 4.26 -6.68 -8.18
N THR A 67 4.63 -7.95 -8.26
CA THR A 67 4.69 -8.72 -9.51
C THR A 67 3.76 -9.92 -9.42
N ILE A 68 3.39 -10.50 -10.56
CA ILE A 68 2.59 -11.73 -10.61
C ILE A 68 3.47 -12.80 -11.25
N GLU A 69 3.77 -13.86 -10.51
CA GLU A 69 4.50 -15.04 -10.99
C GLU A 69 3.66 -16.29 -10.70
N ASN A 70 3.38 -17.12 -11.72
CA ASN A 70 2.61 -18.36 -11.56
C ASN A 70 1.30 -18.18 -10.75
N ASP A 71 0.46 -17.20 -11.12
CA ASP A 71 -0.79 -16.83 -10.42
C ASP A 71 -0.61 -16.39 -8.94
N THR A 72 0.62 -16.09 -8.54
CA THR A 72 0.97 -15.62 -7.20
C THR A 72 1.40 -14.17 -7.25
N ILE A 73 0.71 -13.31 -6.50
CA ILE A 73 1.17 -11.95 -6.25
C ILE A 73 2.35 -12.01 -5.28
N ILE A 74 3.47 -11.42 -5.68
CA ILE A 74 4.67 -11.27 -4.86
C ILE A 74 4.88 -9.78 -4.61
N THR A 75 4.82 -9.37 -3.33
CA THR A 75 5.03 -7.96 -2.96
C THR A 75 6.51 -7.60 -3.06
N VAL A 76 6.80 -6.50 -3.75
CA VAL A 76 8.17 -5.98 -3.89
C VAL A 76 8.44 -4.90 -2.84
N THR A 77 7.53 -3.94 -2.70
CA THR A 77 7.66 -2.86 -1.71
C THR A 77 6.30 -2.21 -1.44
N VAL A 78 6.18 -1.53 -0.30
CA VAL A 78 4.97 -0.80 0.10
C VAL A 78 5.31 0.62 0.47
N TYR A 79 4.68 1.61 -0.15
CA TYR A 79 4.80 3.02 0.21
C TYR A 79 3.56 3.48 0.97
N VAL A 80 3.76 4.33 1.97
CA VAL A 80 2.67 4.94 2.73
C VAL A 80 2.85 6.44 2.66
N PHE A 81 1.81 7.11 2.22
CA PHE A 81 1.74 8.56 2.14
C PHE A 81 0.69 9.04 3.13
N TYR A 82 0.94 10.17 3.77
CA TYR A 82 0.04 10.79 4.74
C TYR A 82 -0.38 12.15 4.23
N GLY A 83 -1.67 12.46 4.27
CA GLY A 83 -2.23 13.67 3.67
C GLY A 83 -3.74 13.59 3.55
N SER A 84 -4.32 14.39 2.66
CA SER A 84 -5.76 14.38 2.34
C SER A 84 -5.93 14.16 0.84
N TRP A 85 -6.73 13.16 0.46
CA TRP A 85 -7.06 12.80 -0.93
C TRP A 85 -8.52 13.13 -1.27
N GLU A 86 -9.23 13.88 -0.41
CA GLU A 86 -10.48 14.54 -0.77
C GLU A 86 -10.23 15.59 -1.86
N GLY A 87 -10.56 15.24 -3.11
CA GLY A 87 -10.35 16.15 -4.24
C GLY A 87 -10.33 15.53 -5.64
N ARG A 88 -10.55 14.23 -5.82
CA ARG A 88 -10.85 13.66 -7.15
C ARG A 88 -12.31 13.25 -7.23
N LYS A 89 -13.17 14.25 -7.45
CA LYS A 89 -14.43 14.06 -8.17
C LYS A 89 -14.12 14.00 -9.67
#